data_AF-A0A6P0Z1Q7-F1
#
_entry.id   AF-A0A6P0Z1Q7-F1
#
_cell.length_a   1.000
_cell.length_b   1.000
_cell.length_c   1.000
_cell.angle_alpha   90.00
_cell.angle_beta   90.00
_cell.angle_gamma   90.00
#
_symmetry.space_group_name_H-M   'P 1'
#
loop_
_entity.id
_entity.type
_entity.pdbx_description
1 polymer ?
#
loop_
_entity_poly.entity_id
_entity_poly.type
_entity_poly.pdbx_seq_one_letter_code
_entity_poly.pdbx_strand_id
1 'polypeptide(L)'
;KNLYDIGTDPKQAVNWFQRTVNIDSLASKVGYESQDGEEDFETDGIVKAEFALKFAVDKTVEKKYDQLGLTQEQRYAYDGYRPDKIRSPLAYKARPLNGIWATAPFLHNGSVPNLYEMLLPAEQRSQKFYLGTKEFDPKYVGFQKDKIPGGFLLDTAITGNSNAGHQFKGDGTGEGVIGPELSEDERWALVEYLKTL
;
A
#
# COMPACT_ATOMS: atom_id res chain seq x y z
N LYS A 1 5.79 -1.87 12.21
CA LYS A 1 6.42 -3.14 11.81
C LYS A 1 7.05 -2.93 10.44
N ASN A 2 8.32 -3.30 10.28
CA ASN A 2 8.97 -3.21 8.97
C ASN A 2 8.47 -4.35 8.07
N LEU A 3 8.89 -4.37 6.81
CA LEU A 3 8.50 -5.39 5.84
C LEU A 3 8.78 -6.82 6.32
N TYR A 4 9.91 -7.02 7.00
CA TYR A 4 10.39 -8.33 7.46
C TYR A 4 9.58 -8.87 8.63
N ASP A 5 9.08 -8.00 9.52
CA ASP A 5 8.18 -8.40 10.61
C ASP A 5 6.80 -8.86 10.11
N ILE A 6 6.31 -8.22 9.03
CA ILE A 6 4.95 -8.47 8.48
C ILE A 6 4.95 -9.70 7.55
N GLY A 7 6.09 -10.05 6.95
CA GLY A 7 6.26 -11.26 6.13
C GLY A 7 5.36 -11.32 4.90
N THR A 8 4.81 -10.17 4.47
CA THR A 8 3.99 -10.07 3.24
C THR A 8 4.87 -9.81 2.03
N ASP A 9 4.28 -9.82 0.82
CA ASP A 9 5.03 -9.61 -0.41
C ASP A 9 5.88 -8.31 -0.35
N PRO A 10 7.20 -8.40 -0.51
CA PRO A 10 8.07 -7.25 -0.35
C PRO A 10 8.12 -6.37 -1.60
N LYS A 11 7.65 -6.86 -2.74
CA LYS A 11 8.08 -6.35 -4.05
C LYS A 11 7.59 -4.94 -4.31
N GLN A 12 6.35 -4.61 -3.92
CA GLN A 12 5.84 -3.24 -4.12
C GLN A 12 6.64 -2.22 -3.29
N ALA A 13 6.85 -2.48 -2.00
CA ALA A 13 7.64 -1.59 -1.13
C ALA A 13 9.09 -1.45 -1.60
N VAL A 14 9.74 -2.56 -1.95
CA VAL A 14 11.12 -2.56 -2.46
C VAL A 14 11.23 -1.81 -3.79
N ASN A 15 10.31 -2.08 -4.73
CA ASN A 15 10.28 -1.37 -6.01
C ASN A 15 10.11 0.13 -5.80
N TRP A 16 9.23 0.56 -4.89
CA TRP A 16 9.03 1.98 -4.59
C TRP A 16 10.30 2.60 -3.99
N PHE A 17 10.90 1.94 -3.00
CA PHE A 17 12.10 2.41 -2.32
C PHE A 17 13.31 2.54 -3.24
N GLN A 18 13.47 1.61 -4.20
CA GLN A 18 14.58 1.58 -5.15
C GLN A 18 14.30 2.38 -6.42
N ARG A 19 13.08 2.87 -6.63
CA ARG A 19 12.72 3.56 -7.86
C ARG A 19 13.45 4.89 -7.94
N THR A 20 14.10 5.12 -9.07
CA THR A 20 14.67 6.42 -9.43
C THR A 20 13.89 7.05 -10.58
N VAL A 21 13.99 8.37 -10.69
CA VAL A 21 13.32 9.19 -11.71
C VAL A 21 14.30 10.26 -12.16
N ASN A 22 14.43 10.45 -13.48
CA ASN A 22 15.14 11.61 -14.01
C ASN A 22 14.19 12.81 -14.05
N ILE A 23 14.47 13.85 -13.26
CA ILE A 23 13.70 15.08 -13.20
C ILE A 23 14.40 16.26 -13.89
N ASP A 24 15.57 16.07 -14.50
CA ASP A 24 16.44 17.14 -15.04
C ASP A 24 15.67 18.17 -15.87
N SER A 25 15.05 17.72 -16.98
CA SER A 25 14.28 18.61 -17.87
C SER A 25 13.11 19.33 -17.18
N LEU A 26 12.59 18.78 -16.08
CA LEU A 26 11.54 19.40 -15.29
C LEU A 26 12.12 20.40 -14.28
N ALA A 27 13.21 20.03 -13.60
CA ALA A 27 13.96 20.87 -12.68
C ALA A 27 14.45 22.15 -13.36
N SER A 28 15.03 22.04 -14.56
CA SER A 28 15.46 23.20 -15.34
C SER A 28 14.28 24.11 -15.71
N LYS A 29 13.12 23.55 -16.06
CA LYS A 29 11.91 24.31 -16.45
C LYS A 29 11.29 25.10 -15.29
N VAL A 30 11.46 24.63 -14.06
CA VAL A 30 10.88 25.27 -12.88
C VAL A 30 11.92 26.02 -12.03
N GLY A 31 13.13 26.20 -12.55
CA GLY A 31 14.19 26.99 -11.91
C GLY A 31 14.67 26.41 -10.57
N TYR A 32 14.72 25.08 -10.46
CA TYR A 32 15.30 24.43 -9.29
C TYR A 32 16.81 24.33 -9.43
N GLU A 33 17.54 24.99 -8.54
CA GLU A 33 18.98 24.83 -8.35
C GLU A 33 19.19 24.12 -7.01
N SER A 34 20.03 23.09 -6.97
CA SER A 34 20.36 22.39 -5.71
C SER A 34 21.05 23.37 -4.76
N GLN A 35 20.38 23.78 -3.68
CA GLN A 35 20.90 24.87 -2.84
C GLN A 35 21.93 24.43 -1.80
N ASP A 36 22.04 23.15 -1.46
CA ASP A 36 22.56 22.83 -0.12
C ASP A 36 23.79 21.92 -0.05
N GLY A 37 24.34 21.43 -1.17
CA GLY A 37 25.51 20.54 -1.14
C GLY A 37 25.30 19.22 -0.37
N GLU A 38 24.11 18.98 0.18
CA GLU A 38 23.62 17.66 0.53
C GLU A 38 23.20 16.98 -0.77
N GLU A 39 23.70 15.76 -1.00
CA GLU A 39 23.52 14.99 -2.23
C GLU A 39 22.06 14.53 -2.39
N ASP A 40 21.17 15.44 -2.79
CA ASP A 40 19.78 15.10 -3.17
C ASP A 40 19.70 14.40 -4.54
N PHE A 41 20.81 14.38 -5.29
CA PHE A 41 20.92 13.82 -6.64
C PHE A 41 21.91 12.67 -6.66
N GLU A 42 21.46 11.47 -7.05
CA GLU A 42 22.33 10.31 -7.24
C GLU A 42 23.21 10.44 -8.50
N THR A 43 22.96 11.42 -9.39
CA THR A 43 23.72 11.83 -10.61
C THR A 43 22.84 12.81 -11.44
N ASP A 44 23.34 13.36 -12.56
CA ASP A 44 22.66 14.07 -13.68
C ASP A 44 21.10 14.12 -13.67
N GLY A 45 20.51 14.82 -12.68
CA GLY A 45 19.07 14.95 -12.48
C GLY A 45 18.30 13.66 -12.14
N ILE A 46 18.98 12.56 -11.80
CA ILE A 46 18.36 11.31 -11.33
C ILE A 46 18.24 11.35 -9.81
N VAL A 47 17.00 11.22 -9.32
CA VAL A 47 16.67 11.22 -7.89
C VAL A 47 15.82 10.02 -7.52
N LYS A 48 15.77 9.66 -6.23
CA LYS A 48 14.80 8.66 -5.74
C LYS A 48 13.38 9.15 -5.95
N ALA A 49 12.44 8.22 -6.16
CA ALA A 49 11.03 8.53 -6.41
C ALA A 49 10.39 9.36 -5.29
N GLU A 50 10.84 9.20 -4.04
CA GLU A 50 10.39 10.00 -2.91
C GLU A 50 10.74 11.49 -3.06
N PHE A 51 11.94 11.81 -3.54
CA PHE A 51 12.37 13.18 -3.81
C PHE A 51 11.68 13.75 -5.05
N ALA A 52 11.53 12.95 -6.10
CA ALA A 52 10.77 13.36 -7.28
C ALA A 52 9.31 13.71 -6.93
N LEU A 53 8.68 12.92 -6.05
CA LEU A 53 7.34 13.19 -5.55
C LEU A 53 7.32 14.48 -4.70
N LYS A 54 8.30 14.64 -3.78
CA LYS A 54 8.45 15.87 -2.98
C LYS A 54 8.48 17.09 -3.87
N PHE A 55 9.42 17.08 -4.80
CA PHE A 55 9.67 18.16 -5.73
C PHE A 55 8.41 18.53 -6.52
N ALA A 56 7.70 17.55 -7.08
CA ALA A 56 6.50 17.81 -7.87
C ALA A 56 5.35 18.40 -7.03
N VAL A 57 5.17 17.89 -5.80
CA VAL A 57 4.14 18.39 -4.87
C VAL A 57 4.48 19.80 -4.42
N ASP A 58 5.71 20.03 -3.94
CA ASP A 58 6.18 21.34 -3.47
C ASP A 58 6.00 22.40 -4.55
N LYS A 59 6.47 22.14 -5.77
CA LYS A 59 6.34 23.11 -6.88
C LYS A 59 4.89 23.38 -7.26
N THR A 60 4.01 22.39 -7.14
CA THR A 60 2.57 22.58 -7.38
C THR A 60 1.94 23.44 -6.30
N VAL A 61 2.29 23.19 -5.03
CA VAL A 61 1.79 23.93 -3.87
C VAL A 61 2.32 25.37 -3.88
N GLU A 62 3.62 25.57 -4.06
CA GLU A 62 4.26 26.89 -4.17
C GLU A 62 3.63 27.74 -5.26
N LYS A 63 3.47 27.17 -6.47
CA LYS A 63 2.81 27.85 -7.58
C LYS A 63 1.40 28.28 -7.21
N LYS A 64 0.65 27.45 -6.46
CA LYS A 64 -0.71 27.81 -6.04
C LYS A 64 -0.70 28.91 -4.98
N TYR A 65 0.25 28.88 -4.05
CA TYR A 65 0.43 29.94 -3.05
C TYR A 65 0.77 31.28 -3.67
N ASP A 66 1.65 31.29 -4.68
CA ASP A 66 2.02 32.51 -5.41
C ASP A 66 0.82 33.08 -6.18
N GLN A 67 0.04 32.23 -6.86
CA GLN A 67 -1.18 32.64 -7.56
C GLN A 67 -2.24 33.26 -6.65
N LEU A 68 -2.29 32.81 -5.39
CA LEU A 68 -3.20 33.34 -4.38
C LEU A 68 -2.62 34.54 -3.64
N GLY A 69 -1.34 34.88 -3.85
CA GLY A 69 -0.66 35.97 -3.15
C GLY A 69 -0.53 35.74 -1.64
N LEU A 70 -0.40 34.48 -1.21
CA LEU A 70 -0.37 34.15 0.23
C LEU A 70 0.95 34.59 0.88
N THR A 71 0.83 35.24 2.05
CA THR A 71 1.96 35.49 2.96
C THR A 71 2.47 34.19 3.56
N GLN A 72 3.69 34.20 4.11
CA GLN A 72 4.27 33.01 4.75
C GLN A 72 3.40 32.46 5.89
N GLU A 73 2.80 33.35 6.70
CA GLU A 73 1.88 32.97 7.78
C GLU A 73 0.62 32.28 7.24
N GLN A 74 0.06 32.80 6.15
CA GLN A 74 -1.10 32.19 5.50
C GLN A 74 -0.77 30.81 4.91
N ARG A 75 0.42 30.63 4.33
CA ARG A 75 0.88 29.31 3.86
C ARG A 75 0.92 28.29 5.00
N TYR A 76 1.53 28.64 6.14
CA TYR A 76 1.53 27.76 7.31
C TYR A 76 0.13 27.42 7.83
N ALA A 77 -0.78 28.39 7.81
CA ALA A 77 -2.18 28.14 8.17
C ALA A 77 -2.86 27.18 7.19
N TYR A 78 -2.62 27.32 5.88
CA TYR A 78 -3.14 26.43 4.84
C TYR A 78 -2.58 25.00 4.97
N ASP A 79 -1.31 24.86 5.35
CA ASP A 79 -0.68 23.56 5.64
C ASP A 79 -1.12 22.96 7.00
N GLY A 80 -1.98 23.67 7.74
CA GLY A 80 -2.46 23.26 9.06
C GLY A 80 -1.36 23.19 10.11
N TYR A 81 -0.30 23.99 9.95
CA TYR A 81 0.89 24.03 10.81
C TYR A 81 1.60 22.69 10.96
N ARG A 82 1.48 21.81 9.95
CA ARG A 82 2.13 20.50 9.95
C ARG A 82 3.43 20.57 9.15
N PRO A 83 4.52 19.99 9.67
CA PRO A 83 5.74 19.88 8.89
C PRO A 83 5.51 18.95 7.69
N ASP A 84 5.80 19.42 6.49
CA ASP A 84 5.77 18.60 5.28
C ASP A 84 7.00 17.68 5.24
N LYS A 85 6.82 16.44 5.70
CA LYS A 85 7.86 15.41 5.73
C LYS A 85 7.42 14.21 4.91
N ILE A 86 8.21 13.89 3.90
CA ILE A 86 8.05 12.65 3.15
C ILE A 86 8.70 11.50 3.91
N ARG A 87 8.03 10.35 3.88
CA ARG A 87 8.51 9.11 4.49
C ARG A 87 8.32 7.99 3.48
N SER A 88 9.41 7.30 3.15
CA SER A 88 9.39 6.08 2.34
C SER A 88 9.97 4.89 3.10
N PRO A 89 9.34 4.48 4.22
CA PRO A 89 9.81 3.28 4.92
C PRO A 89 9.55 2.05 4.04
N LEU A 90 10.43 1.04 4.13
CA LEU A 90 10.15 -0.31 3.67
C LEU A 90 9.09 -0.96 4.58
N ALA A 91 7.85 -0.52 4.44
CA ALA A 91 6.72 -0.96 5.24
C ALA A 91 5.40 -0.69 4.51
N TYR A 92 4.35 -1.41 4.93
CA TYR A 92 2.98 -1.12 4.52
C TYR A 92 2.18 -0.55 5.69
N LYS A 93 1.39 0.48 5.39
CA LYS A 93 0.46 1.06 6.37
C LYS A 93 -0.75 0.15 6.54
N ALA A 94 -1.08 -0.18 7.79
CA ALA A 94 -2.37 -0.79 8.10
C ALA A 94 -3.50 0.21 7.79
N ARG A 95 -4.42 -0.17 6.88
CA ARG A 95 -5.58 0.66 6.52
C ARG A 95 -6.67 0.50 7.58
N PRO A 96 -7.52 1.53 7.81
CA PRO A 96 -8.71 1.39 8.63
C PRO A 96 -9.57 0.22 8.16
N LEU A 97 -10.22 -0.47 9.10
CA LEU A 97 -11.10 -1.60 8.78
C LEU A 97 -12.56 -1.20 8.55
N ASN A 98 -12.92 0.07 8.73
CA ASN A 98 -14.27 0.54 8.42
C ASN A 98 -14.53 0.39 6.91
N GLY A 99 -15.65 -0.26 6.56
CA GLY A 99 -15.99 -0.64 5.19
C GLY A 99 -15.15 -1.77 4.59
N ILE A 100 -14.34 -2.49 5.38
CA ILE A 100 -13.43 -3.53 4.86
C ILE A 100 -14.16 -4.65 4.11
N TRP A 101 -15.41 -4.92 4.47
CA TRP A 101 -16.26 -5.92 3.81
C TRP A 101 -16.47 -5.65 2.31
N ALA A 102 -16.29 -4.40 1.87
CA ALA A 102 -16.49 -3.97 0.49
C ALA A 102 -15.18 -3.76 -0.32
N THR A 103 -14.01 -4.08 0.25
CA THR A 103 -12.70 -3.75 -0.36
C THR A 103 -11.88 -4.95 -0.80
N ALA A 104 -12.51 -6.11 -0.97
CA ALA A 104 -11.83 -7.27 -1.55
C ALA A 104 -11.33 -6.95 -2.98
N PRO A 105 -10.24 -7.59 -3.45
CA PRO A 105 -9.35 -8.49 -2.71
C PRO A 105 -8.45 -7.79 -1.69
N PHE A 106 -7.90 -8.57 -0.75
CA PHE A 106 -7.16 -8.10 0.42
C PHE A 106 -5.64 -8.20 0.27
N LEU A 107 -4.91 -7.66 1.25
CA LEU A 107 -3.49 -7.29 1.21
C LEU A 107 -3.21 -6.12 0.25
N HIS A 108 -1.95 -5.69 0.18
CA HIS A 108 -1.54 -4.52 -0.63
C HIS A 108 -1.54 -4.82 -2.14
N ASN A 109 -1.39 -6.09 -2.50
CA ASN A 109 -1.33 -6.60 -3.87
C ASN A 109 -2.59 -7.38 -4.30
N GLY A 110 -3.63 -7.44 -3.46
CA GLY A 110 -4.89 -8.09 -3.79
C GLY A 110 -4.80 -9.62 -3.89
N SER A 111 -3.83 -10.25 -3.23
CA SER A 111 -3.55 -11.69 -3.36
C SER A 111 -4.39 -12.60 -2.46
N VAL A 112 -5.32 -12.05 -1.66
CA VAL A 112 -6.26 -12.82 -0.84
C VAL A 112 -7.71 -12.48 -1.23
N PRO A 113 -8.53 -13.44 -1.69
CA PRO A 113 -9.78 -13.14 -2.39
C PRO A 113 -10.93 -12.66 -1.49
N ASN A 114 -10.95 -13.05 -0.22
CA ASN A 114 -12.08 -12.81 0.69
C ASN A 114 -11.61 -12.69 2.15
N LEU A 115 -12.46 -12.16 3.05
CA LEU A 115 -12.10 -11.95 4.46
C LEU A 115 -11.86 -13.26 5.20
N TYR A 116 -12.64 -14.30 4.88
CA TYR A 116 -12.46 -15.59 5.52
C TYR A 116 -11.04 -16.14 5.29
N GLU A 117 -10.54 -16.06 4.06
CA GLU A 117 -9.17 -16.48 3.72
C GLU A 117 -8.09 -15.58 4.34
N MET A 118 -8.39 -14.30 4.63
CA MET A 118 -7.48 -13.45 5.41
C MET A 118 -7.24 -13.98 6.83
N LEU A 119 -8.21 -14.69 7.40
CA LEU A 119 -8.15 -15.27 8.74
C LEU A 119 -7.56 -16.70 8.75
N LEU A 120 -7.24 -17.26 7.59
CA LEU A 120 -6.53 -18.54 7.47
C LEU A 120 -5.01 -18.35 7.54
N PRO A 121 -4.25 -19.38 7.97
CA PRO A 121 -2.83 -19.50 7.66
C PRO A 121 -2.57 -19.37 6.15
N ALA A 122 -1.45 -18.76 5.74
CA ALA A 122 -1.23 -18.43 4.32
C ALA A 122 -1.21 -19.67 3.42
N GLU A 123 -0.67 -20.80 3.89
CA GLU A 123 -0.69 -22.08 3.17
C GLU A 123 -2.09 -22.65 2.88
N GLN A 124 -3.12 -22.20 3.59
CA GLN A 124 -4.52 -22.61 3.38
C GLN A 124 -5.31 -21.64 2.47
N ARG A 125 -4.69 -20.52 2.07
CA ARG A 125 -5.31 -19.53 1.17
C ARG A 125 -5.26 -20.00 -0.29
N SER A 126 -6.17 -19.49 -1.10
CA SER A 126 -6.19 -19.72 -2.54
C SER A 126 -4.88 -19.25 -3.17
N GLN A 127 -4.23 -20.14 -3.92
CA GLN A 127 -2.98 -19.83 -4.64
C GLN A 127 -3.25 -19.27 -6.04
N LYS A 128 -4.40 -19.61 -6.62
CA LYS A 128 -4.84 -19.13 -7.93
C LYS A 128 -6.33 -18.84 -7.91
N PHE A 129 -6.72 -17.68 -8.39
CA PHE A 129 -8.12 -17.29 -8.51
C PHE A 129 -8.32 -16.22 -9.58
N TYR A 130 -9.55 -16.12 -10.11
CA TYR A 130 -9.86 -15.13 -11.12
C TYR A 130 -10.41 -13.84 -10.51
N LEU A 131 -9.93 -12.72 -11.05
CA LEU A 131 -10.40 -11.37 -10.79
C LEU A 131 -11.25 -10.85 -11.95
N GLY A 132 -12.02 -9.79 -11.67
CA GLY A 132 -12.79 -9.05 -12.68
C GLY A 132 -14.29 -9.30 -12.63
N THR A 133 -14.76 -10.23 -11.78
CA THR A 133 -16.19 -10.38 -11.53
C THR A 133 -16.76 -9.20 -10.75
N LYS A 134 -18.07 -8.99 -10.86
CA LYS A 134 -18.84 -8.08 -10.00
C LYS A 134 -19.71 -8.83 -8.98
N GLU A 135 -19.74 -10.16 -9.06
CA GLU A 135 -20.55 -11.01 -8.19
C GLU A 135 -19.91 -11.11 -6.81
N PHE A 136 -20.58 -10.54 -5.82
CA PHE A 136 -20.13 -10.53 -4.43
C PHE A 136 -20.59 -11.80 -3.71
N ASP A 137 -19.70 -12.40 -2.92
CA ASP A 137 -19.98 -13.51 -2.01
C ASP A 137 -20.17 -12.96 -0.58
N PRO A 138 -21.40 -12.86 -0.07
CA PRO A 138 -21.66 -12.35 1.26
C PRO A 138 -21.33 -13.34 2.38
N LYS A 139 -21.14 -14.64 2.06
CA LYS A 139 -20.74 -15.64 3.05
C LYS A 139 -19.28 -15.43 3.43
N TYR A 140 -18.38 -15.54 2.46
CA TYR A 140 -16.93 -15.40 2.71
C TYR A 140 -16.44 -13.95 2.71
N VAL A 141 -17.27 -13.00 2.26
CA VAL A 141 -17.02 -11.56 2.17
C VAL A 141 -15.88 -11.25 1.21
N GLY A 142 -16.21 -11.27 -0.06
CA GLY A 142 -15.31 -10.96 -1.17
C GLY A 142 -16.01 -11.12 -2.50
N PHE A 143 -15.26 -11.24 -3.59
CA PHE A 143 -15.83 -11.53 -4.91
C PHE A 143 -15.74 -13.02 -5.23
N GLN A 144 -16.65 -13.50 -6.08
CA GLN A 144 -16.56 -14.86 -6.64
C GLN A 144 -15.21 -15.06 -7.34
N LYS A 145 -14.62 -16.24 -7.17
CA LYS A 145 -13.24 -16.54 -7.62
C LYS A 145 -13.14 -17.42 -8.86
N ASP A 146 -14.29 -17.84 -9.39
CA ASP A 146 -14.39 -18.72 -10.55
C ASP A 146 -13.93 -18.04 -11.83
N LYS A 147 -13.49 -18.88 -12.78
CA LYS A 147 -13.10 -18.41 -14.10
C LYS A 147 -14.28 -17.76 -14.82
N ILE A 148 -14.09 -16.52 -15.25
CA ILE A 148 -15.05 -15.77 -16.07
C ILE A 148 -14.42 -15.39 -17.43
N PRO A 149 -15.23 -15.21 -18.49
CA PRO A 149 -14.76 -14.63 -19.74
C PRO A 149 -14.15 -13.24 -19.50
N GLY A 150 -12.92 -13.03 -19.99
CA GLY A 150 -12.18 -11.76 -19.80
C GLY A 150 -11.62 -11.54 -18.39
N GLY A 151 -11.76 -12.51 -17.48
CA GLY A 151 -11.20 -12.44 -16.14
C GLY A 151 -9.68 -12.54 -16.14
N PHE A 152 -9.05 -11.94 -15.12
CA PHE A 152 -7.61 -12.01 -14.91
C PHE A 152 -7.28 -13.10 -13.90
N LEU A 153 -6.43 -14.06 -14.26
CA LEU A 153 -5.93 -15.06 -13.33
C LEU A 153 -4.84 -14.45 -12.46
N LEU A 154 -5.11 -14.27 -11.16
CA LEU A 154 -4.08 -13.99 -10.18
C LEU A 154 -3.43 -15.31 -9.77
N ASP A 155 -2.11 -15.37 -9.85
CA ASP A 155 -1.27 -16.49 -9.41
C ASP A 155 -0.26 -15.97 -8.38
N THR A 156 -0.35 -16.49 -7.15
CA THR A 156 0.46 -16.04 -6.00
C THR A 156 1.92 -16.48 -6.09
N ALA A 157 2.24 -17.41 -6.99
CA ALA A 157 3.62 -17.82 -7.27
C ALA A 157 4.38 -16.78 -8.12
N ILE A 158 3.69 -15.82 -8.74
CA ILE A 158 4.32 -14.73 -9.50
C ILE A 158 4.90 -13.71 -8.53
N THR A 159 6.15 -13.30 -8.77
CA THR A 159 6.82 -12.25 -8.00
C THR A 159 5.96 -10.98 -7.90
N GLY A 160 5.63 -10.55 -6.69
CA GLY A 160 4.74 -9.41 -6.44
C GLY A 160 3.32 -9.79 -6.04
N ASN A 161 2.92 -11.06 -6.24
CA ASN A 161 1.58 -11.55 -5.95
C ASN A 161 1.52 -12.46 -4.73
N SER A 162 2.57 -12.55 -3.90
CA SER A 162 2.55 -13.44 -2.74
C SER A 162 1.36 -13.11 -1.81
N ASN A 163 0.71 -14.16 -1.30
CA ASN A 163 -0.39 -14.11 -0.33
C ASN A 163 0.07 -14.36 1.11
N ALA A 164 1.38 -14.29 1.36
CA ALA A 164 1.99 -14.48 2.67
C ALA A 164 1.81 -13.27 3.60
N GLY A 165 2.14 -13.49 4.88
CA GLY A 165 2.05 -12.49 5.93
C GLY A 165 0.63 -12.28 6.45
N HIS A 166 0.50 -11.46 7.49
CA HIS A 166 -0.77 -11.24 8.21
C HIS A 166 -1.48 -12.55 8.57
N GLN A 167 -0.75 -13.48 9.19
CA GLN A 167 -1.24 -14.82 9.46
C GLN A 167 -1.73 -14.97 10.90
N PHE A 168 -2.82 -15.73 11.06
CA PHE A 168 -3.26 -16.28 12.34
C PHE A 168 -2.85 -17.75 12.37
N LYS A 169 -1.75 -18.08 13.05
CA LYS A 169 -1.10 -19.41 12.93
C LYS A 169 -0.37 -19.81 14.22
N GLY A 170 -0.43 -21.10 14.55
CA GLY A 170 0.26 -21.68 15.70
C GLY A 170 -0.08 -20.97 17.01
N ASP A 171 0.96 -20.72 17.82
CA ASP A 171 0.85 -19.98 19.09
C ASP A 171 0.81 -18.45 18.93
N GLY A 172 0.83 -17.95 17.69
CA GLY A 172 0.82 -16.52 17.38
C GLY A 172 2.20 -15.88 17.29
N THR A 173 3.26 -16.70 17.27
CA THR A 173 4.64 -16.24 17.10
C THR A 173 5.21 -16.61 15.72
N GLY A 174 6.25 -15.89 15.31
CA GLY A 174 6.95 -16.12 14.04
C GLY A 174 6.81 -14.98 13.02
N GLU A 175 7.56 -15.09 11.93
CA GLU A 175 7.57 -14.08 10.86
C GLU A 175 6.23 -14.00 10.14
N GLY A 176 5.70 -12.77 10.02
CA GLY A 176 4.42 -12.51 9.40
C GLY A 176 3.20 -13.07 10.12
N VAL A 177 3.36 -13.55 11.35
CA VAL A 177 2.27 -13.94 12.24
C VAL A 177 1.82 -12.73 13.06
N ILE A 178 0.51 -12.52 13.11
CA ILE A 178 -0.12 -11.38 13.79
C ILE A 178 -1.05 -11.82 14.94
N GLY A 179 -1.27 -13.12 15.09
CA GLY A 179 -2.05 -13.71 16.16
C GLY A 179 -2.03 -15.24 16.11
N PRO A 180 -2.50 -15.91 17.17
CA PRO A 180 -2.58 -17.37 17.22
C PRO A 180 -3.54 -17.91 16.16
N GLU A 181 -3.45 -19.21 15.88
CA GLU A 181 -4.40 -19.88 15.00
C GLU A 181 -5.82 -19.77 15.54
N LEU A 182 -6.74 -19.38 14.66
CA LEU A 182 -8.16 -19.23 14.97
C LEU A 182 -8.89 -20.53 14.69
N SER A 183 -9.76 -20.93 15.62
CA SER A 183 -10.74 -21.98 15.37
C SER A 183 -11.75 -21.56 14.29
N GLU A 184 -12.47 -22.53 13.74
CA GLU A 184 -13.50 -22.27 12.73
C GLU A 184 -14.55 -21.26 13.21
N ASP A 185 -15.04 -21.43 14.45
CA ASP A 185 -16.06 -20.57 15.04
C ASP A 185 -15.54 -19.14 15.27
N GLU A 186 -14.29 -18.98 15.73
CA GLU A 186 -13.66 -17.67 15.90
C GLU A 186 -13.49 -16.95 14.55
N ARG A 187 -13.09 -17.68 13.50
CA ARG A 187 -12.99 -17.12 12.15
C ARG A 187 -14.33 -16.58 11.68
N TRP A 188 -15.40 -17.37 11.81
CA TRP A 188 -16.74 -16.92 11.41
C TRP A 188 -17.25 -15.75 12.26
N ALA A 189 -17.02 -15.77 13.57
CA ALA A 189 -17.38 -14.66 14.45
C ALA A 189 -16.67 -13.36 14.04
N LEU A 190 -15.38 -13.43 13.69
CA LEU A 190 -14.63 -12.29 13.18
C LEU A 190 -15.13 -11.82 11.81
N VAL A 191 -15.48 -12.73 10.90
CA VAL A 191 -16.09 -12.36 9.61
C VAL A 191 -17.39 -11.59 9.83
N GLU A 192 -18.28 -12.06 10.70
CA GLU A 192 -19.53 -11.36 11.01
C GLU A 192 -19.27 -9.99 11.67
N TYR A 193 -18.30 -9.90 12.59
CA TYR A 193 -17.92 -8.62 13.18
C TYR A 193 -17.41 -7.63 12.11
N LEU A 194 -16.54 -8.07 11.20
CA LEU A 194 -15.99 -7.22 10.14
C LEU A 194 -17.05 -6.74 9.14
N LYS A 195 -18.18 -7.43 8.99
CA LYS A 195 -19.35 -6.95 8.21
C LYS A 195 -20.04 -5.75 8.84
N THR A 196 -19.85 -5.52 10.14
CA THR A 196 -20.49 -4.39 10.86
C THR A 196 -19.71 -3.08 10.76
N LEU A 197 -18.48 -3.11 10.21
CA LEU A 197 -17.56 -1.97 10.13
C LEU A 197 -17.70 -1.15 8.86
#